data_AF-A0A832QEY7-F1
#
_entry.id   AF-A0A832QEY7-F1
#
_cell.length_a   1.000
_cell.length_b   1.000
_cell.length_c   1.000
_cell.angle_alpha   90.00
_cell.angle_beta   90.00
_cell.angle_gamma   90.00
#
_symmetry.space_group_name_H-M   'P 1'
#
loop_
_entity.id
_entity.type
_entity.pdbx_description
1 polymer ?
#
loop_
_entity_poly.entity_id
_entity_poly.type
_entity_poly.pdbx_seq_one_letter_code
_entity_poly.pdbx_strand_id
1 'polypeptide(L)'
;MARNRQTELKDKLAQRAVATTDKPQSPANTIAAYLKKMGPEIAKALPKHMDADRLARVALTTIRTNPTLLQCNVPSLLAGVMQAAQ
;
A
#
# COMPACT_ATOMS: atom_id res chain seq x y z
N MET A 1 40.70 -24.69 -7.15
CA MET A 1 40.13 -23.36 -7.46
C MET A 1 38.59 -23.36 -7.29
N ALA A 2 38.06 -23.59 -6.08
CA ALA A 2 36.61 -23.75 -5.85
C ALA A 2 36.00 -22.79 -4.80
N ARG A 3 36.81 -21.92 -4.18
CA ARG A 3 36.36 -21.05 -3.07
C ARG A 3 35.76 -19.70 -3.51
N ASN A 4 35.96 -19.25 -4.76
CA ASN A 4 35.47 -17.94 -5.21
C ASN A 4 33.98 -17.92 -5.61
N ARG A 5 33.46 -19.01 -6.19
CA ARG A 5 32.05 -19.07 -6.65
C ARG A 5 31.04 -18.96 -5.50
N GLN A 6 31.39 -19.47 -4.31
CA GLN A 6 30.49 -19.40 -3.15
C GLN A 6 30.30 -17.95 -2.66
N THR A 7 31.33 -17.12 -2.80
CA THR A 7 31.32 -15.70 -2.38
C THR A 7 30.43 -14.89 -3.31
N GLU A 8 30.59 -15.05 -4.63
CA GLU A 8 29.79 -14.36 -5.65
C GLU A 8 28.29 -14.69 -5.56
N LEU A 9 27.95 -15.94 -5.22
CA LEU A 9 26.57 -16.36 -5.00
C LEU A 9 25.97 -15.73 -3.74
N LYS A 10 26.74 -15.63 -2.65
CA LYS A 10 26.32 -14.97 -1.41
C LYS A 10 26.12 -13.47 -1.60
N ASP A 11 27.01 -12.80 -2.34
CA ASP A 11 26.91 -11.37 -2.66
C ASP A 11 25.70 -11.07 -3.55
N LYS A 12 25.41 -11.92 -4.55
CA LYS A 12 24.20 -11.79 -5.40
C LYS A 12 22.91 -12.06 -4.63
N LEU A 13 22.91 -13.00 -3.69
CA LEU A 13 21.75 -13.26 -2.82
C LEU A 13 21.53 -12.12 -1.82
N ALA A 14 22.59 -11.55 -1.26
CA ALA A 14 22.52 -10.36 -0.41
C ALA A 14 22.00 -9.14 -1.19
N GLN A 15 22.48 -8.91 -2.41
CA GLN A 15 22.00 -7.81 -3.26
C GLN A 15 20.53 -7.97 -3.68
N ARG A 16 20.03 -9.21 -3.81
CA ARG A 16 18.62 -9.45 -4.14
C ARG A 16 17.68 -9.37 -2.93
N ALA A 17 18.21 -9.57 -1.71
CA ALA A 17 17.50 -9.26 -0.47
C ALA A 17 17.49 -7.75 -0.16
N VAL A 18 18.51 -7.01 -0.62
CA VAL A 18 18.57 -5.54 -0.51
C VAL A 18 17.78 -4.84 -1.62
N ALA A 19 17.55 -5.45 -2.78
CA ALA A 19 16.68 -4.88 -3.82
C ALA A 19 15.17 -4.96 -3.50
N THR A 20 14.79 -5.69 -2.45
CA THR A 20 13.47 -5.60 -1.81
C THR A 20 13.57 -4.81 -0.50
N THR A 21 14.42 -3.79 -0.43
CA THR A 21 14.22 -2.73 0.55
C THR A 21 13.00 -1.95 0.08
N ASP A 22 11.85 -2.30 0.67
CA ASP A 22 11.11 -1.38 1.52
C ASP A 22 11.82 -0.01 1.62
N LYS A 23 11.68 0.83 0.58
CA LYS A 23 11.66 2.27 0.82
C LYS A 23 10.62 2.40 1.92
N PRO A 24 10.90 3.05 3.08
CA PRO A 24 9.87 3.25 4.09
C PRO A 24 8.70 3.87 3.36
N GLN A 25 7.70 3.04 3.05
CA GLN A 25 6.55 3.50 2.30
C GLN A 25 5.95 4.46 3.29
N SER A 26 5.95 5.74 2.93
CA SER A 26 5.20 6.71 3.68
C SER A 26 3.85 6.06 3.98
N PRO A 27 3.32 6.13 5.20
CA PRO A 27 2.08 5.43 5.54
C PRO A 27 0.98 5.71 4.50
N ALA A 28 1.01 6.89 3.85
CA ALA A 28 0.23 7.23 2.66
C ALA A 28 0.45 6.29 1.45
N ASN A 29 1.69 5.97 1.06
CA ASN A 29 1.99 4.99 0.02
C ASN A 29 1.53 3.57 0.39
N THR A 30 1.63 3.19 1.66
CA THR A 30 1.12 1.90 2.14
C THR A 30 -0.40 1.82 2.02
N ILE A 31 -1.11 2.86 2.42
CA ILE A 31 -2.57 2.95 2.28
C ILE A 31 -2.98 2.99 0.81
N ALA A 32 -2.24 3.72 -0.04
CA ALA A 32 -2.46 3.74 -1.48
C ALA A 32 -2.32 2.36 -2.11
N ALA A 33 -1.28 1.61 -1.74
CA ALA A 33 -1.08 0.24 -2.21
C ALA A 33 -2.20 -0.69 -1.73
N TYR A 34 -2.65 -0.54 -0.48
CA TYR A 34 -3.76 -1.30 0.09
C TYR A 34 -5.09 -1.03 -0.62
N LEU A 35 -5.46 0.24 -0.82
CA LEU A 35 -6.67 0.64 -1.53
C LEU A 35 -6.67 0.10 -2.97
N LYS A 36 -5.51 0.13 -3.64
CA LYS A 36 -5.38 -0.38 -5.01
C LYS A 36 -5.53 -1.91 -5.07
N LYS A 37 -4.99 -2.62 -4.08
CA LYS A 37 -5.08 -4.08 -3.98
C LYS A 37 -6.50 -4.55 -3.64
N MET A 38 -7.20 -3.81 -2.78
CA MET A 38 -8.59 -4.09 -2.38
C MET A 38 -9.63 -3.51 -3.35
N GLY A 39 -9.23 -2.65 -4.29
CA GLY A 39 -10.12 -2.01 -5.27
C GLY A 39 -11.23 -2.89 -5.86
N PRO A 40 -10.96 -4.13 -6.34
CA PRO A 40 -12.02 -5.00 -6.88
C PRO A 40 -12.99 -5.54 -5.82
N GLU A 41 -12.56 -5.73 -4.57
CA GLU A 41 -13.44 -6.12 -3.47
C GLU A 41 -14.27 -4.95 -2.98
N ILE A 42 -13.64 -3.77 -2.90
CA ILE A 42 -14.28 -2.50 -2.61
C ILE A 42 -15.38 -2.25 -3.66
N ALA A 43 -15.06 -2.34 -4.96
CA ALA A 43 -16.03 -2.16 -6.03
C ALA A 43 -17.27 -3.09 -5.93
N LYS A 44 -17.12 -4.30 -5.37
CA LYS A 44 -18.26 -5.19 -5.11
C LYS A 44 -19.10 -4.78 -3.90
N ALA A 45 -18.46 -4.17 -2.90
CA ALA A 45 -19.12 -3.67 -1.69
C ALA A 45 -19.73 -2.28 -1.88
N LEU A 46 -19.37 -1.57 -2.96
CA LEU A 46 -19.83 -0.21 -3.23
C LEU A 46 -21.25 -0.14 -3.79
N PRO A 47 -21.99 0.94 -3.50
CA PRO A 47 -23.29 1.21 -4.11
C PRO A 47 -23.20 1.34 -5.64
N LYS A 48 -24.28 0.99 -6.35
CA LYS A 48 -24.35 1.02 -7.84
C LYS A 48 -24.01 2.37 -8.48
N HIS A 49 -24.09 3.46 -7.73
CA HIS A 49 -23.87 4.83 -8.20
C HIS A 49 -22.49 5.38 -7.78
N MET A 50 -21.61 4.54 -7.22
CA MET A 50 -20.35 5.01 -6.65
C MET A 50 -19.15 4.30 -7.28
N ASP A 51 -18.22 5.10 -7.82
CA ASP A 51 -17.01 4.63 -8.49
C ASP A 51 -15.88 4.37 -7.50
N ALA A 52 -15.32 3.16 -7.52
CA ALA A 52 -14.20 2.77 -6.65
C ALA A 52 -12.94 3.63 -6.89
N ASP A 53 -12.67 3.98 -8.15
CA ASP A 53 -11.55 4.86 -8.51
C ASP A 53 -11.74 6.27 -7.94
N ARG A 54 -12.98 6.79 -8.00
CA ARG A 54 -13.32 8.09 -7.44
C ARG A 54 -13.14 8.10 -5.93
N LEU A 55 -13.60 7.05 -5.24
CA LEU A 55 -13.39 6.92 -3.79
C LEU A 55 -11.91 6.85 -3.43
N ALA A 56 -11.12 6.04 -4.14
CA ALA A 56 -9.69 5.92 -3.89
C ALA A 56 -8.96 7.26 -4.05
N ARG A 57 -9.33 8.05 -5.07
CA ARG A 57 -8.79 9.41 -5.25
C ARG A 57 -9.18 10.36 -4.12
N VAL A 58 -10.43 10.34 -3.69
CA VAL A 58 -10.90 11.17 -2.57
C VAL A 58 -10.17 10.77 -1.29
N ALA A 59 -10.13 9.48 -0.95
CA ALA A 59 -9.44 8.97 0.22
C ALA A 59 -7.96 9.38 0.26
N LEU A 60 -7.24 9.20 -0.86
CA LEU A 60 -5.84 9.60 -0.96
C LEU A 60 -5.64 11.11 -0.82
N THR A 61 -6.55 11.91 -1.38
CA THR A 61 -6.50 13.36 -1.24
C THR A 61 -6.69 13.75 0.22
N THR A 62 -7.71 13.21 0.89
CA THR A 62 -8.01 13.48 2.30
C THR A 62 -6.86 13.09 3.23
N ILE A 63 -6.19 11.96 2.98
CA ILE A 63 -5.02 11.52 3.75
C ILE A 63 -3.83 12.47 3.56
N ARG A 64 -3.63 12.99 2.33
CA ARG A 64 -2.54 13.93 2.04
C ARG A 64 -2.79 15.30 2.65
N THR A 65 -4.05 15.76 2.68
CA THR A 65 -4.41 17.05 3.29
C THR A 65 -4.51 16.98 4.81
N ASN A 66 -4.72 15.79 5.39
CA ASN A 66 -4.85 15.58 6.84
C ASN A 66 -3.80 14.56 7.33
N PRO A 67 -2.55 15.00 7.59
CA PRO A 67 -1.46 14.10 7.97
C PRO A 67 -1.71 13.38 9.30
N THR A 68 -2.62 13.86 10.15
CA THR A 68 -3.04 13.18 11.39
C THR A 68 -3.72 11.84 11.11
N LEU A 69 -4.36 11.66 9.95
CA LEU A 69 -4.95 10.37 9.55
C LEU A 69 -3.90 9.27 9.36
N LEU A 70 -2.65 9.64 9.11
CA LEU A 70 -1.53 8.70 9.03
C LEU A 70 -1.13 8.12 10.39
N GLN A 71 -1.58 8.74 11.48
CA GLN A 71 -1.38 8.25 12.85
C GLN A 71 -2.43 7.22 13.26
N CYS A 72 -3.56 7.17 12.54
CA CYS A 72 -4.60 6.17 12.78
C CYS A 72 -4.14 4.79 12.29
N ASN A 73 -4.65 3.73 12.95
CA ASN A 73 -4.43 2.38 12.48
C ASN A 73 -5.05 2.19 11.09
N VAL A 74 -4.29 1.61 10.16
CA VAL A 74 -4.70 1.30 8.79
C VAL A 74 -6.09 0.64 8.71
N PRO A 75 -6.45 -0.39 9.50
CA PRO A 75 -7.78 -0.98 9.45
C PRO A 75 -8.91 -0.01 9.84
N SER A 76 -8.68 0.87 10.83
CA SER A 76 -9.68 1.87 11.24
C SER A 76 -9.89 2.92 10.14
N LEU A 77 -8.80 3.36 9.51
CA LEU A 77 -8.84 4.30 8.40
C LEU A 77 -9.60 3.70 7.20
N LEU A 78 -9.31 2.45 6.84
CA LEU A 78 -9.98 1.75 5.74
C LEU A 78 -11.47 1.52 6.03
N ALA A 79 -11.82 1.15 7.26
CA ALA A 79 -13.23 1.03 7.66
C ALA A 79 -13.97 2.37 7.50
N GLY A 80 -13.35 3.49 7.90
CA GLY A 80 -13.90 4.82 7.69
C GLY A 80 -14.08 5.17 6.21
N VAL A 81 -13.12 4.81 5.36
CA VAL A 81 -13.23 5.00 3.90
C VAL A 81 -14.36 4.17 3.30
N MET A 82 -14.54 2.92 3.73
CA MET A 82 -15.68 2.08 3.31
C MET A 82 -17.01 2.65 3.77
N GLN A 83 -17.08 3.16 5.00
CA GLN A 83 -18.30 3.73 5.56
C GLN A 83 -18.67 5.06 4.90
N ALA A 84 -17.68 5.86 4.48
CA ALA A 84 -17.89 7.06 3.68
C ALA A 84 -18.37 6.77 2.24
N ALA A 85 -18.32 5.50 1.83
CA ALA A 85 -18.64 5.07 0.49
C ALA A 85 -20.02 4.39 0.37
N GLN A 86 -20.70 4.15 1.49
CA GLN A 86 -22.10 3.73 1.54
C GLN A 86 -23.01 4.91 1.18
#